data_AF-A0A6B3EG36-F1
#
_entry.id   AF-A0A6B3EG36-F1
#
_cell.length_a   1.000
_cell.length_b   1.000
_cell.length_c   1.000
_cell.angle_alpha   90.00
_cell.angle_beta   90.00
_cell.angle_gamma   90.00
#
_symmetry.space_group_name_H-M   'P 1'
#
loop_
_entity.id
_entity.type
_entity.pdbx_description
1 polymer ?
#
loop_
_entity_poly.entity_id
_entity_poly.type
_entity_poly.pdbx_seq_one_letter_code
_entity_poly.pdbx_strand_id
1 'polypeptide(L)' 'MHTVAVLALDQVIPFDLSVPVEIFGRTRLPDGRDGYRVVVCAETP' A
#
# COMPACT_ATOMS: atom_id res chain seq x y z
N MET A 1 -1.93 12.24 7.00
CA MET A 1 -2.05 11.40 5.80
C MET A 1 -0.64 10.93 5.45
N HIS A 2 -0.35 9.66 5.69
CA HIS A 2 0.98 9.10 5.39
C HIS A 2 0.92 8.35 4.06
N THR A 3 1.98 8.45 3.26
CA THR A 3 2.09 7.69 2.02
C THR A 3 2.88 6.42 2.30
N VAL A 4 2.35 5.28 1.86
CA VAL A 4 3.04 3.98 1.88
C VAL A 4 3.29 3.58 0.43
N ALA A 5 4.55 3.51 0.05
CA ALA A 5 4.98 2.96 -1.23
C ALA A 5 5.35 1.49 -1.04
N VAL A 6 4.66 0.61 -1.76
CA VAL A 6 4.95 -0.83 -1.80
C VAL A 6 5.78 -1.09 -3.04
N LEU A 7 7.08 -1.32 -2.85
CA LEU A 7 8.00 -1.65 -3.94
C LEU A 7 7.80 -3.11 -4.36
N ALA A 8 7.30 -3.31 -5.57
CA ALA A 8 7.27 -4.61 -6.23
C ALA A 8 8.64 -4.85 -6.88
N LEU A 9 9.32 -5.89 -6.42
CA LEU A 9 10.57 -6.37 -7.01
C LEU A 9 10.31 -7.55 -7.94
N ASP A 10 11.31 -7.86 -8.76
CA ASP A 10 11.28 -9.07 -9.59
C ASP A 10 11.03 -10.32 -8.76
N GLN A 11 10.18 -11.20 -9.30
CA GLN A 11 9.75 -12.45 -8.65
C GLN A 11 8.97 -12.28 -7.33
N VAL A 12 8.47 -11.08 -7.01
CA VAL A 12 7.54 -10.91 -5.89
C VAL A 12 6.30 -11.78 -6.08
N ILE A 13 5.83 -12.43 -5.01
CA ILE A 13 4.58 -13.18 -5.03
C ILE A 13 3.43 -12.16 -5.13
N PRO A 14 2.56 -12.22 -6.15
CA PRO A 14 1.50 -11.22 -6.31
C PRO A 14 0.56 -11.12 -5.11
N PHE A 15 0.33 -12.24 -4.42
CA PHE A 15 -0.50 -12.27 -3.22
C PHE A 15 0.08 -11.45 -2.06
N ASP A 16 1.39 -11.40 -1.91
CA ASP A 16 2.04 -10.65 -0.83
C ASP A 16 1.82 -9.14 -0.99
N LEU A 17 1.62 -8.66 -2.22
CA LEU A 17 1.27 -7.25 -2.50
C LEU A 17 -0.15 -6.90 -2.05
N SER A 18 -1.04 -7.88 -1.89
CA SER A 18 -2.43 -7.64 -1.48
C SER A 18 -2.54 -7.23 -0.01
N VAL A 19 -1.70 -7.79 0.86
CA VAL A 19 -1.72 -7.55 2.31
C VAL A 19 -1.51 -6.06 2.66
N PRO A 20 -0.46 -5.37 2.18
CA PRO A 20 -0.29 -3.95 2.50
C PRO A 20 -1.40 -3.09 1.89
N VAL A 21 -1.91 -3.42 0.69
CA VAL A 21 -3.03 -2.69 0.06
C VAL A 21 -4.29 -2.80 0.92
N GLU A 22 -4.60 -4.00 1.40
CA GLU A 22 -5.77 -4.27 2.22
C GLU A 22 -5.70 -3.59 3.59
N ILE A 23 -4.59 -3.80 4.31
CA ILE A 23 -4.45 -3.32 5.70
C ILE A 23 -4.36 -1.79 5.73
N PHE A 24 -3.50 -1.18 4.92
CA PHE A 24 -3.33 0.27 4.92
C PHE A 24 -4.50 0.98 4.22
N GLY A 25 -4.99 0.44 3.11
CA GLY A 25 -6.09 1.04 2.34
C GLY A 25 -7.42 1.07 3.06
N ARG A 26 -7.63 0.16 4.02
CA ARG A 26 -8.84 0.13 4.87
C ARG A 26 -8.71 0.87 6.18
N THR A 27 -7.51 1.34 6.53
CA THR A 27 -7.33 2.08 7.79
C THR A 27 -8.00 3.45 7.71
N ARG A 28 -8.92 3.71 8.65
CA ARG A 28 -9.63 4.98 8.80
C ARG A 28 -9.20 5.67 10.09
N LEU A 29 -8.97 6.97 10.03
CA LEU A 29 -8.75 7.82 11.21
C LEU A 29 -10.08 8.00 11.98
N PRO A 30 -10.04 8.47 13.25
CA PRO A 30 -11.26 8.72 14.02
C PRO A 30 -12.25 9.68 13.36
N ASP A 31 -11.77 10.55 12.45
CA ASP A 31 -12.59 11.47 11.67
C ASP A 31 -13.13 10.87 10.34
N GLY A 32 -12.91 9.58 10.11
CA GLY A 32 -13.39 8.83 8.94
C GLY A 32 -12.52 8.94 7.68
N ARG A 33 -11.51 9.82 7.66
CA ARG A 33 -10.59 9.93 6.51
C ARG A 33 -9.66 8.73 6.44
N ASP A 34 -9.14 8.45 5.25
CA ASP A 34 -8.09 7.44 5.05
C ASP A 34 -6.86 7.80 5.90
N GLY A 35 -6.30 6.82 6.61
CA GLY A 35 -5.05 7.01 7.33
C GLY A 35 -3.85 7.11 6.39
N TYR A 36 -3.93 6.39 5.27
CA TYR A 36 -2.84 6.22 4.32
C TYR A 36 -3.27 6.39 2.88
N ARG A 37 -2.32 6.87 2.06
CA ARG A 37 -2.33 6.69 0.62
C ARG A 37 -1.39 5.54 0.29
N VAL A 38 -1.91 4.47 -0.29
CA VAL A 38 -1.12 3.31 -0.70
C VAL A 38 -0.83 3.41 -2.19
N VAL A 39 0.42 3.22 -2.58
CA VAL A 39 0.85 3.18 -3.98
C VAL A 39 1.73 1.95 -4.16
N VAL A 40 1.44 1.13 -5.17
CA VAL A 40 2.35 0.06 -5.60
C VAL A 40 3.24 0.63 -6.69
N CYS A 41 4.55 0.45 -6.57
CA CYS A 41 5.55 0.97 -7.51
C CYS A 41 6.60 -0.08 -7.84
N ALA A 42 7.40 0.17 -8.88
CA ALA A 42 8.52 -0.66 -9.30
C ALA A 42 9.86 0.06 -9.05
N GLU A 43 10.97 -0.68 -9.12
CA GLU A 43 12.32 -0.12 -8.93
C GLU A 43 12.73 0.83 -10.07
N THR A 44 12.13 0.66 -11.25
CA THR A 44 12.30 1.50 -12.42
C THR A 44 10.97 2.05 -12.92
N PRO A 45 10.94 3.25 -13.53
CA PRO A 45 9.72 3.85 -14.11
C PRO A 45 9.11 3.08 -15.28
#